data_AF-A0A645DIL9-F1
#
_entry.id   AF-A0A645DIL9-F1
#
_cell.length_a   1.000
_cell.length_b   1.000
_cell.length_c   1.000
_cell.angle_alpha   90.00
_cell.angle_beta   90.00
_cell.angle_gamma   90.00
#
_symmetry.space_group_name_H-M   'P 1'
#
loop_
_entity.id
_entity.type
_entity.pdbx_description
1 polymer ?
#
loop_
_entity_poly.entity_id
_entity_poly.type
_entity_poly.pdbx_seq_one_letter_code
_entity_poly.pdbx_strand_id
1 'polypeptide(L)'
;MPSSNAARKQLLDDPSFSRYIVHADGAICGADYPNQDIYRYHAVQAFKQLEHVAQVARTYGVKLAVENLNPRVGYLFQTPWEMERLAALQDVYLCLDVGHLWISSFVYDFPYLPAIQRIIETDKVVNCHLHSNATNTAAKHFSDDHHTFDKYGFPARQVLELLAGTHANLTLEMVEDFDYNTRFLLKEIAAIQHGGQE
;
A
#
# COMPACT_ATOMS: atom_id res chain seq x y z
N MET A 1 -11.60 -7.04 8.38
CA MET A 1 -10.64 -7.15 9.49
C MET A 1 -10.94 -6.10 10.55
N PRO A 2 -10.79 -6.39 11.85
CA PRO A 2 -10.99 -5.41 12.91
C PRO A 2 -9.98 -4.25 12.80
N SER A 3 -10.43 -3.03 13.10
CA SER A 3 -9.57 -1.84 13.20
C SER A 3 -8.68 -1.86 14.46
N SER A 4 -9.14 -2.49 15.54
CA SER A 4 -8.36 -2.67 16.77
C SER A 4 -7.27 -3.74 16.60
N ASN A 5 -6.03 -3.39 16.97
CA ASN A 5 -4.90 -4.32 16.98
C ASN A 5 -5.14 -5.55 17.86
N ALA A 6 -5.78 -5.39 19.02
CA ALA A 6 -6.06 -6.51 19.92
C ALA A 6 -7.09 -7.49 19.32
N ALA A 7 -8.17 -6.97 18.75
CA ALA A 7 -9.20 -7.79 18.09
C ALA A 7 -8.67 -8.44 16.81
N ARG A 8 -7.79 -7.75 16.07
CA ARG A 8 -7.09 -8.30 14.91
C ARG A 8 -6.19 -9.46 15.31
N LYS A 9 -5.39 -9.29 16.36
CA LYS A 9 -4.52 -10.35 16.89
C LYS A 9 -5.34 -11.59 17.26
N GLN A 10 -6.41 -11.41 18.02
CA GLN A 10 -7.30 -12.52 18.41
C GLN A 10 -7.86 -13.28 17.19
N LEU A 11 -8.24 -12.56 16.13
CA LEU A 11 -8.70 -13.19 14.90
C LEU A 11 -7.59 -13.97 14.19
N LEU A 12 -6.38 -13.40 14.13
CA LEU A 12 -5.22 -14.01 13.47
C LEU A 12 -4.63 -15.19 14.25
N ASP A 13 -4.91 -15.28 15.55
CA ASP A 13 -4.59 -16.44 16.39
C ASP A 13 -5.47 -17.67 16.07
N ASP A 14 -6.51 -17.53 15.24
CA ASP A 14 -7.32 -18.66 14.78
C ASP A 14 -6.47 -19.64 13.94
N PRO A 15 -6.50 -20.95 14.25
CA PRO A 15 -5.69 -21.96 13.54
C PRO A 15 -5.89 -21.97 12.03
N SER A 16 -7.05 -21.54 11.52
CA SER A 16 -7.33 -21.47 10.09
C SER A 16 -6.40 -20.50 9.32
N PHE A 17 -5.86 -19.49 10.00
CA PHE A 17 -4.90 -18.52 9.44
C PHE A 17 -3.45 -18.95 9.59
N SER A 18 -3.13 -19.75 10.62
CA SER A 18 -1.75 -20.13 10.97
C SER A 18 -0.97 -20.76 9.81
N ARG A 19 -1.64 -21.57 8.98
CA ARG A 19 -1.04 -22.21 7.79
C ARG A 19 -0.58 -21.24 6.69
N TYR A 20 -1.08 -20.00 6.73
CA TYR A 20 -0.74 -18.97 5.75
C TYR A 20 0.32 -17.99 6.27
N ILE A 21 0.59 -17.99 7.59
CA ILE A 21 1.57 -17.11 8.22
C ILE A 21 2.97 -17.72 8.09
N VAL A 22 3.86 -17.02 7.40
CA VAL A 22 5.28 -17.43 7.23
C VAL A 22 6.20 -16.67 8.17
N HIS A 23 5.86 -15.41 8.49
CA HIS A 23 6.55 -14.66 9.54
C HIS A 23 5.53 -14.27 10.61
N ALA A 24 5.72 -14.80 11.82
CA ALA A 24 4.81 -14.59 12.93
C ALA A 24 4.72 -13.13 13.35
N ASP A 25 5.86 -12.42 13.29
CA ASP A 25 5.88 -10.98 13.50
C ASP A 25 5.08 -10.30 12.39
N GLY A 26 4.05 -9.57 12.79
CA GLY A 26 3.09 -8.95 11.89
C GLY A 26 2.15 -9.90 11.13
N ALA A 27 2.16 -11.21 11.36
CA ALA A 27 1.32 -12.19 10.66
C ALA A 27 1.45 -12.11 9.12
N ILE A 28 2.69 -11.99 8.65
CA ILE A 28 3.03 -11.85 7.23
C ILE A 28 2.78 -13.17 6.52
N CYS A 29 2.08 -13.09 5.39
CA CYS A 29 1.70 -14.25 4.62
C CYS A 29 2.82 -14.77 3.71
N GLY A 30 2.70 -16.02 3.26
CA GLY A 30 3.59 -16.57 2.24
C GLY A 30 3.40 -15.92 0.87
N ALA A 31 4.43 -16.02 0.02
CA ALA A 31 4.42 -15.45 -1.34
C ALA A 31 3.29 -16.03 -2.22
N ASP A 32 2.84 -17.24 -1.92
CA ASP A 32 1.76 -17.93 -2.63
C ASP A 32 0.36 -17.57 -2.10
N TYR A 33 0.25 -16.81 -1.01
CA TYR A 33 -1.03 -16.51 -0.36
C TYR A 33 -2.06 -15.85 -1.30
N PRO A 34 -1.71 -14.86 -2.14
CA PRO A 34 -2.66 -14.30 -3.12
C PRO A 34 -3.19 -15.33 -4.14
N ASN A 35 -2.48 -16.44 -4.34
CA ASN A 35 -2.86 -17.52 -5.25
C ASN A 35 -3.74 -18.58 -4.59
N GLN A 36 -3.86 -18.56 -3.25
CA GLN A 36 -4.67 -19.51 -2.50
C GLN A 36 -6.16 -19.32 -2.81
N ASP A 37 -6.91 -20.42 -2.90
CA ASP A 37 -8.33 -20.40 -3.26
C ASP A 37 -9.17 -19.52 -2.34
N ILE A 38 -8.86 -19.53 -1.03
CA ILE A 38 -9.55 -18.73 -0.03
C ILE A 38 -9.34 -17.22 -0.28
N TYR A 39 -8.12 -16.82 -0.60
CA TYR A 39 -7.79 -15.44 -0.92
C TYR A 39 -8.53 -15.01 -2.18
N ARG A 40 -8.39 -15.80 -3.26
CA ARG A 40 -9.01 -15.50 -4.56
C ARG A 40 -10.53 -15.43 -4.46
N TYR A 41 -11.15 -16.31 -3.68
CA TYR A 41 -12.58 -16.28 -3.40
C TYR A 41 -12.99 -14.94 -2.79
N HIS A 42 -12.32 -14.50 -1.72
CA HIS A 42 -12.64 -13.23 -1.06
C HIS A 42 -12.29 -12.01 -1.91
N ALA A 43 -11.17 -12.02 -2.63
CA ALA A 43 -10.81 -10.96 -3.56
C ALA A 43 -11.88 -10.76 -4.64
N VAL A 44 -12.38 -11.85 -5.25
CA VAL A 44 -13.46 -11.78 -6.25
C VAL A 44 -14.74 -11.18 -5.66
N GLN A 45 -15.11 -11.54 -4.43
CA GLN A 45 -16.26 -10.92 -3.77
C GLN A 45 -16.00 -9.44 -3.51
N ALA A 46 -14.81 -9.09 -3.03
CA ALA A 46 -14.43 -7.71 -2.73
C ALA A 46 -14.47 -6.82 -3.99
N PHE A 47 -13.92 -7.27 -5.13
CA PHE A 47 -14.01 -6.53 -6.40
C PHE A 47 -15.47 -6.21 -6.78
N LYS A 48 -16.38 -7.19 -6.68
CA LYS A 48 -17.81 -6.98 -6.98
C LYS A 48 -18.47 -5.99 -6.03
N GLN A 49 -18.18 -6.11 -4.73
CA GLN A 49 -18.78 -5.23 -3.72
C GLN A 49 -18.22 -3.80 -3.82
N LEU A 50 -16.93 -3.63 -4.12
CA LEU A 50 -16.31 -2.32 -4.29
C LEU A 50 -16.93 -1.55 -5.46
N GLU A 51 -17.22 -2.21 -6.58
CA GLU A 51 -17.92 -1.57 -7.71
C GLU A 51 -19.33 -1.11 -7.29
N HIS A 52 -20.07 -1.93 -6.55
CA HIS A 52 -21.37 -1.53 -6.02
C HIS A 52 -21.26 -0.34 -5.04
N VAL A 53 -20.30 -0.37 -4.12
CA VAL A 53 -20.07 0.72 -3.16
C VAL A 53 -19.64 1.99 -3.89
N ALA A 54 -18.83 1.91 -4.95
CA ALA A 54 -18.42 3.05 -5.76
C ALA A 54 -19.63 3.71 -6.44
N GLN A 55 -20.54 2.93 -6.99
CA GLN A 55 -21.79 3.44 -7.58
C GLN A 55 -22.64 4.17 -6.53
N VAL A 56 -22.79 3.60 -5.33
CA VAL A 56 -23.51 4.25 -4.23
C VAL A 56 -22.80 5.53 -3.81
N ALA A 57 -21.48 5.52 -3.58
CA ALA A 57 -20.69 6.69 -3.20
C ALA A 57 -20.85 7.85 -4.19
N ARG A 58 -20.88 7.53 -5.49
CA ARG A 58 -21.11 8.51 -6.56
C ARG A 58 -22.45 9.23 -6.45
N THR A 59 -23.51 8.56 -5.98
CA THR A 59 -24.82 9.22 -5.75
C THR A 59 -24.76 10.30 -4.66
N TYR A 60 -23.75 10.24 -3.78
CA TYR A 60 -23.45 11.24 -2.76
C TYR A 60 -22.36 12.24 -3.19
N GLY A 61 -21.88 12.17 -4.45
CA GLY A 61 -20.77 13.00 -4.92
C GLY A 61 -19.40 12.62 -4.34
N VAL A 62 -19.27 11.41 -3.78
CA VAL A 62 -18.04 10.90 -3.17
C VAL A 62 -17.35 9.93 -4.13
N LYS A 63 -16.02 10.03 -4.25
CA LYS A 63 -15.18 9.06 -4.96
C LYS A 63 -14.69 7.99 -3.98
N LEU A 64 -14.90 6.72 -4.33
CA LEU A 64 -14.32 5.61 -3.56
C LEU A 64 -12.86 5.41 -3.99
N ALA A 65 -11.91 5.60 -3.06
CA ALA A 65 -10.51 5.25 -3.24
C ALA A 65 -10.19 4.00 -2.42
N VAL A 66 -9.66 2.97 -3.06
CA VAL A 66 -9.28 1.70 -2.42
C VAL A 66 -7.78 1.67 -2.21
N GLU A 67 -7.37 1.34 -0.99
CA GLU A 67 -5.98 1.26 -0.59
C GLU A 67 -5.40 -0.15 -0.79
N ASN A 68 -4.14 -0.26 -1.23
CA ASN A 68 -3.41 -1.53 -1.13
C ASN A 68 -2.97 -1.78 0.30
N LEU A 69 -3.10 -3.02 0.76
CA LEU A 69 -2.67 -3.40 2.09
C LEU A 69 -1.36 -4.18 2.05
N ASN A 70 -0.61 -4.12 3.16
CA ASN A 70 0.62 -4.90 3.33
C ASN A 70 0.34 -6.42 3.32
N PRO A 71 1.39 -7.27 3.15
CA PRO A 71 1.23 -8.70 2.90
C PRO A 71 0.96 -9.48 4.19
N ARG A 72 -0.15 -9.16 4.86
CA ARG A 72 -0.63 -9.85 6.07
C ARG A 72 -1.72 -10.84 5.73
N VAL A 73 -1.80 -11.93 6.48
CA VAL A 73 -2.92 -12.85 6.36
C VAL A 73 -4.24 -12.12 6.67
N GLY A 74 -5.27 -12.41 5.88
CA GLY A 74 -6.60 -11.78 5.99
C GLY A 74 -6.74 -10.40 5.33
N TYR A 75 -5.65 -9.79 4.87
CA TYR A 75 -5.70 -8.57 4.05
C TYR A 75 -5.89 -8.94 2.56
N LEU A 76 -6.36 -7.98 1.77
CA LEU A 76 -6.56 -8.12 0.32
C LEU A 76 -5.88 -6.95 -0.40
N PHE A 77 -5.68 -7.11 -1.71
CA PHE A 77 -5.08 -6.11 -2.59
C PHE A 77 -3.63 -5.80 -2.18
N GLN A 78 -2.81 -6.84 -2.17
CA GLN A 78 -1.45 -6.78 -1.64
C GLN A 78 -0.40 -6.66 -2.74
N THR A 79 -0.81 -6.81 -4.00
CA THR A 79 0.08 -6.84 -5.16
C THR A 79 -0.24 -5.72 -6.16
N PRO A 80 0.75 -5.30 -6.97
CA PRO A 80 0.52 -4.31 -8.03
C PRO A 80 -0.56 -4.72 -9.04
N TRP A 81 -0.59 -6.00 -9.42
CA TRP A 81 -1.58 -6.54 -10.35
C TRP A 81 -3.02 -6.40 -9.83
N GLU A 82 -3.23 -6.51 -8.52
CA GLU A 82 -4.55 -6.28 -7.94
C GLU A 82 -4.94 -4.80 -7.95
N MET A 83 -3.98 -3.90 -7.76
CA MET A 83 -4.21 -2.46 -7.90
C MET A 83 -4.55 -2.08 -9.35
N GLU A 84 -3.84 -2.63 -10.33
CA GLU A 84 -4.16 -2.48 -11.75
C GLU A 84 -5.58 -2.98 -12.06
N ARG A 85 -6.00 -4.10 -11.45
CA ARG A 85 -7.38 -4.62 -11.58
C ARG A 85 -8.42 -3.75 -10.89
N LEU A 86 -8.12 -3.17 -9.73
CA LEU A 86 -8.99 -2.21 -9.05
C LEU A 86 -9.18 -0.95 -9.90
N ALA A 87 -8.11 -0.45 -10.51
CA ALA A 87 -8.16 0.71 -11.40
C ALA A 87 -9.03 0.47 -12.64
N ALA A 88 -9.11 -0.77 -13.12
CA ALA A 88 -9.96 -1.15 -14.25
C ALA A 88 -11.47 -1.14 -13.91
N LEU A 89 -11.85 -1.10 -12.63
CA LEU A 89 -13.26 -1.02 -12.23
C LEU A 89 -13.83 0.38 -12.48
N GLN A 90 -15.12 0.43 -12.82
CA GLN A 90 -15.82 1.69 -13.04
C GLN A 90 -16.02 2.44 -11.72
N ASP A 91 -15.79 3.76 -11.73
CA ASP A 91 -15.98 4.67 -10.59
C ASP A 91 -15.15 4.34 -9.33
N VAL A 92 -14.25 3.37 -9.39
CA VAL A 92 -13.25 3.06 -8.37
C VAL A 92 -11.96 3.83 -8.68
N TYR A 93 -11.38 4.40 -7.64
CA TYR A 93 -10.09 5.08 -7.62
C TYR A 93 -9.15 4.38 -6.64
N LEU A 94 -7.88 4.78 -6.61
CA LEU A 94 -6.85 4.17 -5.79
C LEU A 94 -6.31 5.16 -4.76
N CYS A 95 -6.12 4.66 -3.54
CA CYS A 95 -5.20 5.20 -2.56
C CYS A 95 -3.93 4.34 -2.63
N LEU A 96 -2.83 4.89 -3.13
CA LEU A 96 -1.59 4.13 -3.23
C LEU A 96 -0.82 4.25 -1.92
N ASP A 97 -0.68 3.16 -1.18
CA ASP A 97 0.24 3.11 -0.05
C ASP A 97 1.59 2.56 -0.50
N VAL A 98 2.59 3.43 -0.55
CA VAL A 98 3.92 3.07 -1.05
C VAL A 98 4.73 2.26 -0.03
N GLY A 99 4.50 2.45 1.26
CA GLY A 99 5.19 1.69 2.30
C GLY A 99 4.70 0.24 2.37
N HIS A 100 3.39 0.03 2.26
CA HIS A 100 2.81 -1.30 2.11
C HIS A 100 3.37 -2.04 0.87
N LEU A 101 3.45 -1.37 -0.29
CA LEU A 101 4.03 -1.99 -1.49
C LEU A 101 5.52 -2.26 -1.35
N TRP A 102 6.25 -1.47 -0.56
CA TRP A 102 7.66 -1.73 -0.28
C TRP A 102 7.82 -3.07 0.43
N ILE A 103 7.04 -3.32 1.48
CA ILE A 103 7.01 -4.62 2.17
C ILE A 103 6.61 -5.73 1.21
N SER A 104 5.51 -5.53 0.47
CA SER A 104 5.00 -6.50 -0.52
C SER A 104 6.02 -6.83 -1.60
N SER A 105 6.86 -5.89 -2.02
CA SER A 105 7.87 -6.11 -3.06
C SER A 105 8.89 -7.18 -2.67
N PHE A 106 9.22 -7.26 -1.39
CA PHE A 106 10.12 -8.27 -0.85
C PHE A 106 9.44 -9.61 -0.61
N VAL A 107 8.16 -9.60 -0.19
CA VAL A 107 7.42 -10.85 0.05
C VAL A 107 7.05 -11.55 -1.27
N TYR A 108 6.68 -10.77 -2.28
CA TYR A 108 6.20 -11.28 -3.58
C TYR A 108 7.22 -11.18 -4.72
N ASP A 109 8.42 -10.69 -4.43
CA ASP A 109 9.54 -10.60 -5.38
C ASP A 109 9.18 -9.88 -6.69
N PHE A 110 8.67 -8.64 -6.57
CA PHE A 110 8.38 -7.79 -7.73
C PHE A 110 9.26 -6.53 -7.75
N PRO A 111 9.55 -5.98 -8.95
CA PRO A 111 10.33 -4.75 -9.06
C PRO A 111 9.50 -3.54 -8.59
N TYR A 112 9.83 -3.00 -7.42
CA TYR A 112 9.05 -2.00 -6.70
C TYR A 112 8.78 -0.70 -7.50
N LEU A 113 9.80 0.01 -7.96
CA LEU A 113 9.61 1.27 -8.70
C LEU A 113 8.85 1.07 -10.03
N PRO A 114 9.19 0.06 -10.87
CA PRO A 114 8.39 -0.25 -12.05
C PRO A 114 6.94 -0.64 -11.74
N ALA A 115 6.67 -1.25 -10.58
CA ALA A 115 5.31 -1.55 -10.15
C ALA A 115 4.51 -0.29 -9.80
N ILE A 116 5.10 0.65 -9.06
CA ILE A 116 4.47 1.95 -8.78
C ILE A 116 4.15 2.69 -10.07
N GLN A 117 5.10 2.74 -11.01
CA GLN A 117 4.92 3.39 -12.30
C GLN A 117 3.67 2.86 -13.03
N ARG A 118 3.53 1.53 -13.15
CA ARG A 118 2.35 0.93 -13.81
C ARG A 118 1.03 1.27 -13.12
N ILE A 119 1.01 1.32 -11.79
CA ILE A 119 -0.19 1.68 -11.03
C ILE A 119 -0.56 3.14 -11.28
N ILE A 120 0.42 4.03 -11.27
CA ILE A 120 0.22 5.46 -11.55
C ILE A 120 -0.28 5.69 -12.98
N GLU A 121 0.28 4.97 -13.97
CA GLU A 121 -0.13 5.03 -15.39
C GLU A 121 -1.58 4.63 -15.65
N THR A 122 -2.28 4.06 -14.66
CA THR A 122 -3.72 3.82 -14.77
C THR A 122 -4.56 5.09 -14.67
N ASP A 123 -3.98 6.23 -14.27
CA ASP A 123 -4.65 7.52 -14.01
C ASP A 123 -5.77 7.42 -12.94
N LYS A 124 -5.75 6.37 -12.12
CA LYS A 124 -6.75 6.12 -11.06
C LYS A 124 -6.26 6.47 -9.65
N VAL A 125 -4.98 6.76 -9.47
CA VAL A 125 -4.42 7.15 -8.16
C VAL A 125 -4.83 8.57 -7.82
N VAL A 126 -5.60 8.74 -6.74
CA VAL A 126 -6.11 10.04 -6.28
C VAL A 126 -5.55 10.46 -4.93
N ASN A 127 -5.03 9.51 -4.17
CA ASN A 127 -4.33 9.75 -2.91
C ASN A 127 -3.14 8.79 -2.83
N CYS A 128 -2.09 9.21 -2.15
CA CYS A 128 -0.90 8.43 -1.91
C CYS A 128 -0.48 8.60 -0.46
N HIS A 129 -0.40 7.50 0.28
CA HIS A 129 0.12 7.47 1.64
C HIS A 129 1.62 7.25 1.60
N LEU A 130 2.36 8.12 2.28
CA LEU A 130 3.81 8.19 2.27
C LEU A 130 4.34 7.85 3.66
N HIS A 131 5.07 6.75 3.76
CA HIS A 131 5.86 6.38 4.92
C HIS A 131 6.95 5.39 4.52
N SER A 132 7.95 5.22 5.40
CA SER A 132 8.90 4.12 5.29
C SER A 132 8.59 3.07 6.35
N ASN A 133 9.33 1.96 6.31
CA ASN A 133 9.21 0.90 7.29
C ASN A 133 10.54 0.22 7.56
N ALA A 134 10.73 -0.35 8.76
CA ALA A 134 11.95 -1.05 9.14
C ALA A 134 12.10 -2.46 8.51
N THR A 135 11.66 -2.64 7.25
CA THR A 135 11.75 -3.94 6.57
C THR A 135 13.21 -4.33 6.28
N ASN A 136 13.56 -5.56 6.66
CA ASN A 136 14.88 -6.15 6.46
C ASN A 136 14.74 -7.62 6.05
N THR A 137 15.01 -7.89 4.77
CA THR A 137 14.91 -9.23 4.19
C THR A 137 15.93 -10.21 4.74
N ALA A 138 17.16 -9.77 5.04
CA ALA A 138 18.22 -10.61 5.60
C ALA A 138 17.82 -11.13 7.01
N ALA A 139 17.17 -10.28 7.80
CA ALA A 139 16.63 -10.63 9.11
C ALA A 139 15.22 -11.25 9.05
N LYS A 140 14.62 -11.39 7.87
CA LYS A 140 13.23 -11.84 7.67
C LYS A 140 12.23 -11.04 8.50
N HIS A 141 12.47 -9.73 8.61
CA HIS A 141 11.66 -8.80 9.37
C HIS A 141 10.91 -7.87 8.41
N PHE A 142 9.59 -7.84 8.54
CA PHE A 142 8.68 -7.11 7.66
C PHE A 142 7.71 -6.34 8.54
N SER A 143 8.10 -5.12 8.91
CA SER A 143 7.35 -4.29 9.83
C SER A 143 6.54 -3.24 9.07
N ASP A 144 5.43 -2.82 9.66
CA ASP A 144 4.56 -1.76 9.16
C ASP A 144 4.44 -0.68 10.24
N ASP A 145 5.59 -0.13 10.59
CA ASP A 145 5.80 0.76 11.73
C ASP A 145 5.75 2.25 11.38
N HIS A 146 5.49 2.60 10.12
CA HIS A 146 5.16 3.95 9.68
C HIS A 146 6.23 4.97 10.10
N HIS A 147 7.49 4.65 9.82
CA HIS A 147 8.65 5.47 10.16
C HIS A 147 8.81 6.69 9.23
N THR A 148 9.70 7.60 9.63
CA THR A 148 10.17 8.73 8.81
C THR A 148 10.46 8.31 7.37
N PHE A 149 9.93 9.05 6.40
CA PHE A 149 9.78 8.62 5.02
C PHE A 149 11.09 8.27 4.28
N ASP A 150 12.22 8.84 4.69
CA ASP A 150 13.53 8.65 4.05
C ASP A 150 14.45 7.64 4.77
N LYS A 151 13.93 6.90 5.75
CA LYS A 151 14.70 5.89 6.51
C LYS A 151 14.66 4.50 5.88
N TYR A 152 15.47 3.60 6.45
CA TYR A 152 15.47 2.15 6.19
C TYR A 152 15.70 1.73 4.73
N GLY A 153 16.39 2.56 3.96
CA GLY A 153 16.69 2.29 2.56
C GLY A 153 15.46 2.43 1.64
N PHE A 154 14.37 3.00 2.14
CA PHE A 154 13.21 3.32 1.32
C PHE A 154 13.57 4.38 0.27
N PRO A 155 13.27 4.17 -1.03
CA PRO A 155 13.69 5.07 -2.11
C PRO A 155 12.76 6.29 -2.23
N ALA A 156 12.70 7.11 -1.17
CA ALA A 156 11.76 8.22 -1.02
C ALA A 156 11.77 9.18 -2.22
N ARG A 157 12.96 9.62 -2.64
CA ARG A 157 13.11 10.56 -3.75
C ARG A 157 12.58 9.98 -5.06
N GLN A 158 12.95 8.76 -5.40
CA GLN A 158 12.49 8.11 -6.64
C GLN A 158 10.98 7.93 -6.63
N VAL A 159 10.40 7.58 -5.48
CA VAL A 159 8.94 7.49 -5.33
C VAL A 159 8.28 8.86 -5.55
N LEU A 160 8.84 9.94 -4.98
CA LEU A 160 8.33 11.30 -5.20
C LEU A 160 8.49 11.76 -6.65
N GLU A 161 9.57 11.38 -7.34
CA GLU A 161 9.78 11.67 -8.76
C GLU A 161 8.69 11.03 -9.62
N LEU A 162 8.31 9.77 -9.33
CA LEU A 162 7.18 9.11 -10.00
C LEU A 162 5.84 9.82 -9.72
N LEU A 163 5.62 10.21 -8.46
CA LEU A 163 4.36 10.83 -8.02
C LEU A 163 4.21 12.29 -8.47
N ALA A 164 5.32 13.01 -8.69
CA ALA A 164 5.31 14.43 -9.06
C ALA A 164 4.60 14.69 -10.40
N GLY A 165 4.54 13.70 -11.29
CA GLY A 165 3.79 13.76 -12.55
C GLY A 165 2.28 13.55 -12.41
N THR A 166 1.79 13.25 -11.20
CA THR A 166 0.39 12.90 -10.95
C THR A 166 -0.40 14.04 -10.33
N HIS A 167 -1.72 13.90 -10.30
CA HIS A 167 -2.62 14.77 -9.53
C HIS A 167 -3.03 14.17 -8.18
N ALA A 168 -2.34 13.13 -7.71
CA ALA A 168 -2.67 12.48 -6.45
C ALA A 168 -2.35 13.41 -5.26
N ASN A 169 -3.20 13.36 -4.24
CA ASN A 169 -2.87 13.95 -2.95
C ASN A 169 -1.72 13.16 -2.32
N LEU A 170 -0.76 13.86 -1.71
CA LEU A 170 0.35 13.23 -0.99
C LEU A 170 0.11 13.40 0.51
N THR A 171 -0.07 12.27 1.21
CA THR A 171 -0.40 12.24 2.63
C THR A 171 0.74 11.58 3.39
N LEU A 172 1.34 12.29 4.34
CA LEU A 172 2.35 11.73 5.24
C LEU A 172 1.64 10.89 6.33
N GLU A 173 1.81 9.57 6.30
CA GLU A 173 1.24 8.64 7.28
C GLU A 173 2.34 8.03 8.16
N MET A 174 2.91 8.85 9.03
CA MET A 174 3.96 8.42 9.97
C MET A 174 3.51 8.57 11.41
N VAL A 175 4.19 7.89 12.32
CA VAL A 175 3.95 7.99 13.77
C VAL A 175 5.01 8.82 14.50
N GLU A 176 6.00 9.36 13.77
CA GLU A 176 7.15 10.08 14.33
C GLU A 176 7.62 11.26 13.48
N ASP A 177 8.41 12.16 14.07
CA ASP A 177 9.17 13.22 13.40
C ASP A 177 8.36 14.09 12.40
N PHE A 178 7.10 14.41 12.70
CA PHE A 178 6.15 15.09 11.79
C PHE A 178 6.71 16.35 11.11
N ASP A 179 7.37 17.21 11.90
CA ASP A 179 7.97 18.45 11.40
C ASP A 179 9.08 18.20 10.39
N TYR A 180 9.92 17.20 10.65
CA TYR A 180 11.00 16.84 9.75
C TYR A 180 10.42 16.30 8.44
N ASN A 181 9.51 15.34 8.51
CA ASN A 181 8.93 14.71 7.34
C ASN A 181 8.16 15.71 6.46
N THR A 182 7.43 16.64 7.08
CA THR A 182 6.75 17.71 6.35
C THR A 182 7.75 18.59 5.60
N ARG A 183 8.83 19.02 6.26
CA ARG A 183 9.88 19.82 5.61
C ARG A 183 10.59 19.04 4.52
N PHE A 184 10.88 17.76 4.75
CA PHE A 184 11.50 16.87 3.78
C PHE A 184 10.65 16.76 2.52
N LEU A 185 9.35 16.45 2.65
CA LEU A 185 8.43 16.35 1.53
C LEU A 185 8.38 17.65 0.71
N LEU A 186 8.21 18.79 1.38
CA LEU A 186 8.15 20.09 0.71
C LEU A 186 9.46 20.42 -0.03
N LYS A 187 10.61 20.09 0.58
CA LYS A 187 11.92 20.30 -0.04
C LYS A 187 12.09 19.44 -1.29
N GLU A 188 11.80 18.15 -1.21
CA GLU A 188 11.97 17.23 -2.34
C GLU A 188 11.02 17.57 -3.49
N ILE A 189 9.75 17.89 -3.20
CA ILE A 189 8.80 18.33 -4.24
C ILE A 189 9.31 19.59 -4.95
N ALA A 190 9.78 20.60 -4.20
CA ALA A 190 10.33 21.81 -4.79
C ALA A 190 11.57 21.50 -5.65
N ALA A 191 12.47 20.64 -5.16
CA ALA A 191 13.68 20.26 -5.90
C ALA A 191 13.36 19.54 -7.22
N ILE A 192 12.36 18.64 -7.22
CA ILE A 192 11.89 17.91 -8.41
C ILE A 192 11.27 18.89 -9.42
N GLN A 193 10.42 19.81 -8.96
CA GLN A 193 9.75 20.80 -9.83
C GLN A 193 10.73 21.80 -10.46
N HIS A 194 11.81 22.13 -9.77
CA HIS A 194 12.81 23.10 -10.23
C HIS A 194 14.03 22.47 -10.92
N GLY A 195 13.99 21.18 -11.22
CA GLY A 195 15.00 20.51 -12.04
C GLY A 195 16.38 20.40 -11.39
N GLY A 196 16.45 20.33 -10.05
CA GLY A 196 17.71 20.06 -9.33
C GLY A 196 18.84 21.04 -9.61
N GLN A 197 18.55 22.34 -9.72
CA GLN A 197 19.62 23.36 -9.72
C GLN A 197 20.12 23.58 -8.29
N GLU A 198 21.05 22.72 -7.85
CA GLU A 198 22.08 23.08 -6.87
C GLU A 198 23.34 23.59 -7.60
#